data_AF-A0A6A4VVE5-F1
#
_entry.id   AF-A0A6A4VVE5-F1
#
_cell.length_a   1.000
_cell.length_b   1.000
_cell.length_c   1.000
_cell.angle_alpha   90.00
_cell.angle_beta   90.00
_cell.angle_gamma   90.00
#
_symmetry.space_group_name_H-M   'P 1'
#
loop_
_entity.id
_entity.type
_entity.pdbx_description
1 polymer ?
#
loop_
_entity_poly.entity_id
_entity_poly.type
_entity_poly.pdbx_seq_one_letter_code
_entity_poly.pdbx_strand_id
1 'polypeptide(L)'
;MVRIHSKMLRAMRCLTYFTTHQWTFKSNNCLALLDQMSLEDRKEFHFELKDMDWESYISTYCLGVRRFILKEEDKADRARRRLNMMYYLHHSLRLLLFLLAWRVLVSRSGSVRALCTSLLNLALQLLRLRPRIAS
;
A
#
# COMPACT_ATOMS: atom_id res chain seq x y z
N MET A 1 -6.56 -18.91 10.44
CA MET A 1 -6.90 -17.47 10.29
C MET A 1 -7.58 -16.89 11.55
N VAL A 2 -8.61 -17.52 12.11
CA VAL A 2 -9.37 -17.02 13.28
C VAL A 2 -8.51 -16.76 14.54
N ARG A 3 -7.49 -17.58 14.79
CA ARG A 3 -6.59 -17.42 15.97
C ARG A 3 -5.70 -16.17 15.93
N ILE A 4 -5.22 -15.77 14.73
CA ILE A 4 -4.40 -14.56 14.60
C ILE A 4 -5.29 -13.32 14.72
N HIS A 5 -6.44 -13.34 14.03
CA HIS A 5 -7.42 -12.28 14.08
C HIS A 5 -7.93 -12.02 15.52
N SER A 6 -8.24 -13.08 16.27
CA SER A 6 -8.67 -12.95 17.67
C SER A 6 -7.59 -12.41 18.61
N LYS A 7 -6.33 -12.80 18.42
CA LYS A 7 -5.19 -12.21 19.16
C LYS A 7 -5.01 -10.73 18.85
N MET A 8 -5.08 -10.35 17.57
CA MET A 8 -5.02 -8.95 17.12
C MET A 8 -6.13 -8.12 17.77
N LEU A 9 -7.38 -8.60 17.68
CA LEU A 9 -8.53 -7.94 18.30
C LEU A 9 -8.38 -7.77 19.82
N ARG A 10 -7.83 -8.77 20.51
CA ARG A 10 -7.60 -8.66 21.95
C ARG A 10 -6.57 -7.58 22.27
N ALA A 11 -5.47 -7.52 21.54
CA ALA A 11 -4.45 -6.48 21.71
C ALA A 11 -5.02 -5.09 21.40
N MET A 12 -5.76 -4.93 20.31
CA MET A 12 -6.40 -3.65 19.96
C MET A 12 -7.37 -3.17 21.05
N ARG A 13 -8.20 -4.08 21.59
CA ARG A 13 -9.11 -3.73 22.69
C ARG A 13 -8.38 -3.24 23.93
N CYS A 14 -7.25 -3.86 24.29
CA CYS A 14 -6.42 -3.41 25.41
C CYS A 14 -5.83 -2.01 25.16
N LEU A 15 -5.48 -1.69 23.91
CA LEU A 15 -4.85 -0.41 23.55
C LEU A 15 -5.87 0.71 23.31
N THR A 16 -7.14 0.38 23.05
CA THR A 16 -8.18 1.35 22.62
C THR A 16 -8.30 2.51 23.60
N TYR A 17 -8.30 2.23 24.91
CA TYR A 17 -8.39 3.30 25.92
C TYR A 17 -7.25 4.31 25.78
N PHE A 18 -6.02 3.84 25.59
CA PHE A 18 -4.83 4.68 25.50
C PHE A 18 -4.73 5.44 24.18
N THR A 19 -5.18 4.85 23.07
CA THR A 19 -4.99 5.43 21.74
C THR A 19 -6.14 6.34 21.28
N THR A 20 -7.32 6.24 21.88
CA THR A 20 -8.52 6.99 21.43
C THR A 20 -8.85 8.21 22.29
N HIS A 21 -8.31 8.28 23.50
CA HIS A 21 -8.54 9.42 24.39
C HIS A 21 -7.47 10.48 24.18
N GLN A 22 -7.87 11.74 24.28
CA GLN A 22 -6.94 12.85 24.29
C GLN A 22 -6.28 12.96 25.66
N TRP A 23 -4.95 12.98 25.68
CA TRP A 23 -4.17 13.12 26.90
C TRP A 23 -3.57 14.51 26.96
N THR A 24 -3.92 15.27 28.00
CA THR A 24 -3.30 16.56 28.30
C THR A 24 -2.26 16.37 29.40
N PHE A 25 -1.00 16.35 29.01
CA PHE A 25 0.12 16.31 29.95
C PHE A 25 0.50 17.72 30.34
N LYS A 26 0.48 18.02 31.65
CA LYS A 26 0.96 19.31 32.17
C LYS A 26 2.48 19.34 32.12
N SER A 27 3.05 20.29 31.38
CA SER A 27 4.51 20.45 31.20
C SER A 27 5.03 21.80 31.71
N ASN A 28 4.31 22.44 32.64
CA ASN A 28 4.60 23.80 33.13
C ASN A 28 6.05 23.98 33.60
N ASN A 29 6.64 22.97 34.26
CA ASN A 29 8.01 23.06 34.74
C ASN A 29 9.04 23.05 33.60
N CYS A 30 8.80 22.28 32.53
CA CYS A 30 9.69 22.30 31.36
C CYS A 30 9.61 23.64 30.62
N LEU A 31 8.42 24.23 30.52
CA LEU A 31 8.24 25.55 29.92
C LEU A 31 8.91 26.65 30.76
N ALA A 32 8.76 26.60 32.08
CA ALA A 32 9.42 27.54 32.98
C ALA A 32 10.95 27.41 32.95
N LEU A 33 11.47 26.18 32.84
CA LEU A 33 12.90 25.94 32.68
C LEU A 33 13.39 26.52 31.35
N LEU A 34 12.66 26.30 30.25
CA LEU A 34 13.01 26.84 28.94
C LEU A 34 13.07 28.37 29.00
N ASP A 35 12.10 29.03 29.64
CA ASP A 35 12.06 30.48 29.80
C ASP A 35 13.27 31.03 30.58
N GLN A 36 13.76 30.28 31.56
CA GLN A 36 14.91 30.67 32.38
C GLN A 36 16.28 30.37 31.74
N MET A 37 16.33 29.54 30.68
CA MET A 37 17.58 29.21 30.01
C MET A 37 18.14 30.35 29.16
N SER A 38 19.47 30.49 29.17
CA SER A 38 20.19 31.40 28.28
C SER A 38 20.03 30.99 26.81
N LEU A 39 20.26 31.92 25.87
CA LEU A 39 20.20 31.62 24.44
C LEU A 39 21.23 30.56 24.00
N GLU A 40 22.35 30.47 24.71
CA GLU A 40 23.40 29.47 24.46
C GLU A 40 22.97 28.09 24.95
N ASP A 41 22.44 28.00 26.17
CA ASP A 41 21.94 26.73 26.72
C ASP A 41 20.74 26.21 25.92
N ARG A 42 19.87 27.09 25.43
CA ARG A 42 18.73 26.67 24.59
C ARG A 42 19.21 26.02 23.29
N LYS A 43 20.29 26.52 22.69
CA LYS A 43 20.86 25.93 21.46
C LYS A 43 21.48 24.56 21.72
N GLU A 44 22.16 24.41 22.85
CA GLU A 44 22.78 23.14 23.24
C GLU A 44 21.72 22.10 23.65
N PHE A 45 20.71 22.53 24.40
CA PHE A 45 19.62 21.69 24.88
C PHE A 45 18.29 22.09 24.24
N HIS A 46 18.13 21.69 22.98
CA HIS A 46 16.93 21.98 22.19
C HIS A 46 15.72 21.14 22.66
N PHE A 47 14.85 21.74 23.48
CA PHE A 47 13.61 21.13 23.96
C PHE A 47 12.36 21.49 23.14
N GLU A 48 12.52 22.33 22.10
CA GLU A 48 11.40 22.78 21.28
C GLU A 48 10.97 21.71 20.27
N LEU A 49 9.78 21.15 20.47
CA LEU A 49 9.18 20.14 19.57
C LEU A 49 8.58 20.74 18.28
N LYS A 50 8.56 22.08 18.16
CA LYS A 50 7.95 22.79 17.03
C LYS A 50 8.74 22.62 15.73
N ASP A 51 10.06 22.55 15.84
CA ASP A 51 10.97 22.44 14.69
C ASP A 51 11.22 20.97 14.29
N MET A 52 10.56 20.02 14.95
CA MET A 52 10.72 18.60 14.69
C MET A 52 9.93 18.18 13.45
N ASP A 53 10.63 17.59 12.48
CA ASP A 53 10.00 16.86 11.38
C ASP A 53 9.40 15.54 11.90
N TRP A 54 8.12 15.61 12.25
CA TRP A 54 7.35 14.46 12.72
C TRP A 54 7.29 13.32 11.71
N GLU A 55 7.32 13.61 10.41
CA GLU A 55 7.25 12.56 9.38
C GLU A 55 8.52 11.72 9.38
N SER A 56 9.68 12.37 9.34
CA SER A 56 10.98 11.69 9.43
C SER A 56 11.18 10.98 10.77
N TYR A 57 10.78 11.62 11.87
CA TYR A 57 10.86 11.02 13.21
C TYR A 57 10.03 9.74 13.31
N ILE A 58 8.75 9.78 12.92
CA ILE A 58 7.86 8.62 13.00
C ILE A 58 8.34 7.51 12.06
N SER A 59 8.81 7.85 10.86
CA SER A 59 9.39 6.89 9.92
C SER A 59 10.58 6.13 10.53
N THR A 60 11.53 6.87 11.10
CA THR A 60 12.73 6.32 11.75
C THR A 60 12.38 5.50 12.98
N TYR A 61 11.44 6.00 13.81
CA TYR A 61 10.92 5.30 14.98
C TYR A 61 10.28 3.95 14.59
N CYS A 62 9.37 3.94 13.61
CA CYS A 62 8.72 2.73 13.15
C CYS A 62 9.73 1.71 12.60
N LEU A 63 10.74 2.16 11.86
CA LEU A 63 11.82 1.30 11.38
C LEU A 63 12.63 0.71 12.55
N GLY A 64 12.95 1.52 13.56
CA GLY A 64 13.65 1.09 14.76
C GLY A 64 12.86 0.04 15.56
N VAL A 65 11.56 0.29 15.81
CA VAL A 65 10.67 -0.67 16.48
C VAL A 65 10.65 -1.99 15.72
N ARG A 66 10.51 -1.94 14.40
CA ARG A 66 10.47 -3.13 13.56
C ARG A 66 11.75 -3.95 13.64
N ARG A 67 12.90 -3.28 13.56
CA ARG A 67 14.21 -3.93 13.55
C ARG A 67 14.63 -4.45 14.93
N PHE A 68 14.47 -3.65 15.98
CA PHE A 68 15.06 -3.91 17.29
C PHE A 68 14.09 -4.54 18.29
N ILE A 69 12.81 -4.09 18.31
CA ILE A 69 11.81 -4.61 19.25
C ILE A 69 11.16 -5.87 18.68
N LEU A 70 10.63 -5.77 17.46
CA LEU A 70 9.94 -6.88 16.80
C LEU A 70 10.91 -7.90 16.21
N LYS A 71 12.20 -7.56 16.10
CA LYS A 71 13.25 -8.40 15.50
C LYS A 71 12.86 -8.93 14.12
N GLU A 72 12.11 -8.14 13.36
CA GLU A 72 11.78 -8.49 12.00
C GLU A 72 13.00 -8.26 11.12
N GLU A 73 13.50 -9.32 10.46
CA GLU A 73 14.41 -9.13 9.33
C GLU A 73 13.71 -8.27 8.27
N ASP A 74 14.48 -7.54 7.46
CA ASP A 74 13.98 -6.82 6.28
C ASP A 74 13.45 -7.82 5.22
N LYS A 75 12.30 -8.42 5.51
CA LYS A 75 11.54 -9.29 4.60
C LYS A 75 10.51 -8.48 3.82
N ALA A 76 10.53 -7.16 3.91
CA ALA A 76 9.61 -6.28 3.19
C ALA A 76 9.58 -6.63 1.69
N ASP A 77 10.76 -6.85 1.10
CA ASP A 77 10.87 -7.26 -0.30
C ASP A 77 10.33 -8.66 -0.56
N ARG A 78 10.55 -9.61 0.35
CA ARG A 78 10.01 -10.98 0.23
C ARG A 78 8.48 -10.99 0.32
N ALA A 79 7.90 -10.19 1.22
CA ALA A 79 6.46 -10.03 1.35
C ALA A 79 5.86 -9.37 0.10
N ARG A 80 6.48 -8.31 -0.41
CA ARG A 80 6.08 -7.65 -1.67
C ARG A 80 6.14 -8.59 -2.86
N ARG A 81 7.23 -9.36 -3.01
CA ARG A 81 7.36 -10.38 -4.07
C ARG A 81 6.26 -11.43 -4.00
N ARG A 82 5.94 -11.91 -2.79
CA ARG A 82 4.85 -12.88 -2.59
C ARG A 82 3.49 -12.29 -2.97
N LEU A 83 3.21 -11.05 -2.58
CA LEU A 83 1.96 -10.36 -2.95
C LEU A 83 1.87 -10.17 -4.47
N ASN A 84 2.95 -9.71 -5.10
CA ASN A 84 3.01 -9.55 -6.56
C ASN A 84 2.81 -10.88 -7.28
N MET A 85 3.45 -11.96 -6.81
CA MET A 85 3.25 -13.30 -7.38
C MET A 85 1.79 -13.75 -7.30
N MET A 86 1.13 -13.53 -6.16
CA MET A 86 -0.29 -13.85 -6.01
C MET A 86 -1.17 -12.99 -6.91
N TYR A 87 -0.84 -11.70 -7.07
CA TYR A 87 -1.53 -10.78 -7.98
C TYR A 87 -1.44 -11.25 -9.44
N TYR A 88 -0.23 -11.56 -9.92
CA TYR A 88 -0.02 -12.05 -11.29
C TYR A 88 -0.69 -13.41 -11.52
N LEU A 89 -0.62 -14.31 -10.55
CA LEU A 89 -1.29 -15.62 -10.62
C LEU A 89 -2.81 -15.46 -10.71
N HIS A 90 -3.39 -14.57 -9.91
CA HIS A 90 -4.83 -14.32 -9.95
C HIS A 90 -5.25 -13.73 -11.30
N HIS A 91 -4.50 -12.76 -11.81
CA HIS A 91 -4.79 -12.13 -13.09
C HIS A 91 -4.62 -13.11 -14.27
N SER A 92 -3.57 -13.93 -14.26
CA SER A 92 -3.33 -14.93 -15.30
C SER A 92 -4.38 -16.02 -15.30
N LEU A 93 -4.81 -16.50 -14.12
CA LEU A 93 -5.90 -17.46 -14.01
C LEU A 93 -7.22 -16.90 -14.55
N ARG A 94 -7.57 -15.65 -14.19
CA ARG A 94 -8.78 -14.99 -14.69
C ARG A 94 -8.74 -14.83 -16.21
N LEU A 95 -7.60 -14.43 -16.76
CA LEU A 95 -7.42 -14.31 -18.21
C LEU A 95 -7.56 -15.68 -18.90
N LEU A 96 -6.93 -16.72 -18.35
CA LEU A 96 -6.98 -18.08 -18.90
C LEU A 96 -8.41 -18.63 -18.90
N LEU A 97 -9.15 -18.46 -17.80
CA LEU A 97 -10.56 -18.86 -17.72
C LEU A 97 -11.43 -18.09 -18.72
N PHE A 98 -11.20 -16.78 -18.88
CA PHE A 98 -11.91 -15.99 -19.88
C PHE A 98 -11.63 -16.46 -21.30
N LEU A 99 -10.36 -16.70 -21.64
CA LEU A 99 -9.95 -17.21 -22.96
C LEU A 99 -10.54 -18.60 -23.23
N LEU A 100 -10.57 -19.47 -22.22
CA LEU A 100 -11.12 -20.81 -22.35
C LEU A 100 -12.64 -20.77 -22.54
N ALA A 101 -13.36 -19.96 -21.76
CA ALA A 101 -14.79 -19.72 -21.93
C ALA A 101 -15.10 -19.15 -23.33
N TRP A 102 -14.33 -18.17 -23.78
CA TRP A 102 -14.44 -17.60 -25.12
C TRP A 102 -14.22 -18.65 -26.21
N ARG A 103 -13.16 -19.46 -26.10
CA ARG A 103 -12.86 -20.56 -27.04
C ARG A 103 -14.02 -21.55 -27.14
N VAL A 104 -14.61 -21.95 -26.01
CA VAL A 104 -15.76 -22.86 -25.97
C VAL A 104 -17.01 -22.21 -26.60
N LEU A 105 -17.25 -20.93 -26.34
CA LEU A 105 -18.40 -20.22 -26.90
C LEU A 105 -18.31 -20.12 -28.43
N VAL A 106 -17.13 -19.80 -28.95
CA VAL A 106 -16.85 -19.72 -30.40
C VAL A 106 -16.94 -21.11 -31.05
N SER A 107 -16.44 -22.17 -30.41
CA SER A 107 -16.53 -23.52 -30.99
C SER A 107 -17.95 -24.07 -31.00
N ARG A 108 -18.78 -23.72 -30.00
CA ARG A 108 -20.17 -24.18 -29.88
C ARG A 108 -21.16 -23.39 -30.72
N SER A 109 -20.92 -22.10 -31.01
CA SER A 109 -21.89 -21.25 -31.70
C SER A 109 -21.37 -20.72 -33.05
N GLY A 110 -22.07 -21.09 -34.13
CA GLY A 110 -21.77 -20.60 -35.49
C GLY A 110 -21.94 -19.09 -35.63
N SER A 111 -22.94 -18.52 -34.95
CA SER A 111 -23.22 -17.08 -34.99
C SER A 111 -22.12 -16.24 -34.33
N VAL A 112 -21.52 -16.70 -33.24
CA VAL A 112 -20.39 -15.99 -32.59
C VAL A 112 -19.15 -16.06 -33.46
N ARG A 113 -18.89 -17.19 -34.14
CA ARG A 113 -17.83 -17.27 -35.15
C ARG A 113 -18.02 -16.25 -36.26
N ALA A 114 -19.23 -16.18 -36.83
CA ALA A 114 -19.56 -15.22 -37.88
C ALA A 114 -19.36 -13.76 -37.42
N LEU A 115 -19.84 -13.41 -36.22
CA LEU A 115 -19.64 -12.08 -35.63
C LEU A 115 -18.15 -11.78 -35.38
N CYS A 116 -17.39 -12.73 -34.85
CA CYS A 116 -15.94 -12.60 -34.66
C CYS A 116 -15.20 -12.34 -35.97
N THR A 117 -15.51 -13.11 -37.02
CA THR A 117 -14.87 -12.96 -38.32
C THR A 117 -15.25 -11.62 -38.98
N SER A 118 -16.49 -11.16 -38.82
CA SER A 118 -16.94 -9.85 -39.33
C SER A 118 -16.25 -8.69 -38.60
N LEU A 119 -16.13 -8.78 -37.27
CA LEU A 119 -15.42 -7.77 -36.47
C LEU A 119 -13.92 -7.75 -36.77
N LEU A 120 -13.28 -8.91 -36.94
CA LEU A 120 -11.88 -9.01 -37.34
C LEU A 120 -11.64 -8.42 -38.74
N ASN A 121 -12.54 -8.70 -39.70
CA ASN A 121 -12.47 -8.13 -41.04
C ASN A 121 -12.65 -6.60 -41.02
N LEU A 122 -13.59 -6.08 -40.22
CA LEU A 122 -13.76 -4.64 -40.01
C LEU A 122 -12.53 -4.00 -39.38
N ALA A 123 -11.95 -4.60 -38.32
CA ALA A 123 -10.73 -4.10 -37.69
C ALA A 123 -9.54 -4.09 -38.66
N LEU A 124 -9.40 -5.15 -39.47
CA LEU A 124 -8.36 -5.24 -40.51
C LEU A 124 -8.58 -4.22 -41.63
N GLN A 125 -9.82 -3.94 -42.04
CA GLN A 125 -10.14 -2.89 -43.00
C GLN A 125 -9.81 -1.50 -42.44
N LEU A 126 -10.14 -1.22 -41.18
CA LEU A 126 -9.80 0.05 -40.52
C LEU A 126 -8.29 0.23 -40.34
N LEU A 127 -7.55 -0.84 -40.03
CA LEU A 127 -6.08 -0.80 -39.98
C LEU A 127 -5.45 -0.62 -41.37
N ARG A 128 -6.03 -1.22 -42.41
CA ARG A 128 -5.61 -1.03 -43.82
C ARG A 128 -5.96 0.34 -44.39
N LEU A 129 -6.93 1.05 -43.81
CA LEU A 129 -7.29 2.42 -44.18
C LEU A 129 -6.43 3.49 -43.48
N ARG A 130 -5.67 3.12 -42.44
CA ARG A 130 -4.79 4.02 -41.68
C ARG A 130 -3.40 4.36 -42.30
N PRO A 131 -2.84 3.70 -43.34
CA PRO A 131 -1.49 4.03 -43.82
C PRO A 131 -1.45 5.20 -44.81
N ARG A 132 -2.51 6.01 -44.97
CA ARG A 132 -2.59 7.08 -45.99
C ARG A 132 -2.51 8.52 -45.47
N ILE A 133 -2.12 8.74 -44.22
CA ILE A 133 -1.95 10.09 -43.60
C ILE A 133 -0.53 10.29 -43.04
N ALA A 134 0.46 9.62 -43.64
CA ALA A 134 1.88 9.83 -43.35
C ALA A 134 2.67 9.88 -44.67
N SER A 135 2.38 10.89 -45.50
CA SER A 135 3.24 11.34 -46.59
C SER A 135 3.02 12.83 -46.81
#